data_AF-A0A4C1TFL2-F1
#
_entry.id   AF-A0A4C1TFL2-F1
#
_cell.length_a   1.000
_cell.length_b   1.000
_cell.length_c   1.000
_cell.angle_alpha   90.00
_cell.angle_beta   90.00
_cell.angle_gamma   90.00
#
_symmetry.space_group_name_H-M   'P 1'
#
loop_
_entity.id
_entity.type
_entity.pdbx_description
1 polymer ?
#
loop_
_entity_poly.entity_id
_entity_poly.type
_entity_poly.pdbx_seq_one_letter_code
_entity_poly.pdbx_strand_id
1 'polypeptide(L)'
;MLFEKKNNANLTFICRGLWAKGLAVDLGTWLACLAPFLCEALPSSRTLLVICCHVNLRGRHSKGVAKTVTKQRVESHFDLELRASVMHDIVDMMPEGIKQNKARTILQHLSEAWRCWKANIPWKVPGLPIPIENMILRYVKMKADWWTNTAHYNRERIRRGATG
;
A
#
# COMPACT_ATOMS: atom_id res chain seq x y z
N MET A 1 -3.02 32.20 28.05
CA MET A 1 -1.76 32.49 27.35
C MET A 1 -2.05 32.53 25.87
N LEU A 2 -2.32 33.73 25.36
CA LEU A 2 -2.68 33.97 23.96
C LEU A 2 -1.45 33.78 23.09
N PHE A 3 -1.53 32.82 22.18
CA PHE A 3 -0.58 32.59 21.10
C PHE A 3 -0.65 33.78 20.14
N GLU A 4 0.25 34.75 20.31
CA GLU A 4 0.34 35.91 19.42
C GLU A 4 1.05 35.51 18.12
N LYS A 5 0.27 34.96 17.19
CA LYS A 5 0.59 34.85 15.76
C LYS A 5 0.60 36.25 15.15
N LYS A 6 1.64 37.04 15.41
CA LYS A 6 1.91 38.27 14.64
C LYS A 6 3.39 38.31 14.24
N ASN A 7 3.61 38.74 13.01
CA ASN A 7 4.89 39.20 12.45
C ASN A 7 5.72 38.25 11.55
N ASN A 8 5.11 37.30 10.83
CA ASN A 8 5.80 36.65 9.71
C ASN A 8 5.52 37.32 8.34
N ALA A 9 4.50 38.19 8.25
CA ALA A 9 4.18 38.94 7.03
C ALA A 9 5.02 40.23 6.86
N ASN A 10 5.53 40.82 7.95
CA ASN A 10 6.31 42.07 7.88
C ASN A 10 7.77 41.85 7.47
N LEU A 11 8.38 40.72 7.84
CA LEU A 11 9.78 40.41 7.54
C LEU A 11 10.01 40.17 6.03
N THR A 12 9.09 39.47 5.37
CA THR A 12 9.18 39.23 3.91
C THR A 12 8.97 40.51 3.09
N PHE A 13 8.18 41.45 3.59
CA PHE A 13 7.96 42.76 2.97
C PHE A 13 9.19 43.67 3.11
N ILE A 14 9.85 43.65 4.27
CA ILE A 14 11.09 44.42 4.50
C ILE A 14 12.23 43.89 3.60
N CYS A 15 12.40 42.58 3.48
CA CYS A 15 13.44 42.00 2.62
C CYS A 15 13.22 42.27 1.12
N ARG A 16 11.96 42.26 0.62
CA ARG A 16 11.67 42.64 -0.78
C ARG A 16 11.88 44.14 -1.04
N GLY A 17 11.55 45.00 -0.07
CA GLY A 17 11.76 46.45 -0.17
C GLY A 17 13.23 46.87 -0.16
N LEU A 18 14.10 46.12 0.53
CA LEU A 18 15.54 46.38 0.61
C LEU A 18 16.33 45.92 -0.61
N TRP A 19 15.90 44.84 -1.29
CA TRP A 19 16.52 44.42 -2.56
C TRP A 19 16.31 45.46 -3.68
N ALA A 20 15.13 46.07 -3.75
CA ALA A 20 14.84 47.14 -4.73
C ALA A 20 15.65 48.42 -4.53
N LYS A 21 16.31 48.60 -3.38
CA LYS A 21 17.08 49.81 -3.01
C LYS A 21 18.60 49.63 -3.05
N GLY A 22 19.12 48.49 -3.51
CA GLY A 22 20.55 48.29 -3.73
C GLY A 22 21.44 48.45 -2.49
N LEU A 23 20.88 48.38 -1.29
CA LEU A 23 21.64 48.39 -0.04
C LEU A 23 22.13 46.97 0.23
N ALA A 24 23.45 46.80 0.34
CA ALA A 24 24.10 45.55 0.70
C ALA A 24 23.49 45.04 2.02
N VAL A 25 22.64 44.02 1.93
CA VAL A 25 22.07 43.34 3.09
C VAL A 25 23.19 42.62 3.80
N ASP A 26 23.60 43.20 4.94
CA ASP A 26 24.60 42.67 5.85
C ASP A 26 24.45 41.16 6.06
N LEU A 27 25.56 40.44 6.06
CA LEU A 27 25.65 38.98 6.16
C LEU A 27 24.80 38.43 7.33
N GLY A 28 24.69 39.21 8.41
CA GLY A 28 23.91 38.88 9.61
C GLY A 28 22.39 38.81 9.38
N THR A 29 21.84 39.63 8.47
CA THR A 29 20.39 39.60 8.15
C THR A 29 20.04 38.40 7.28
N TRP A 30 20.96 38.02 6.38
CA TRP A 30 20.89 36.78 5.61
C TRP A 30 20.97 35.54 6.50
N LEU A 31 21.91 35.53 7.46
CA LEU A 31 22.07 34.45 8.43
C LEU A 31 20.84 34.32 9.36
N ALA A 32 20.24 35.42 9.80
CA ALA A 32 19.03 35.40 10.63
C ALA A 32 17.80 34.84 9.89
N CYS A 33 17.68 35.05 8.58
CA CYS A 33 16.60 34.49 7.76
C CYS A 33 16.83 33.01 7.39
N LEU A 34 18.08 32.58 7.23
CA LEU A 34 18.45 31.19 6.92
C LEU A 34 18.49 30.27 8.15
N ALA A 35 18.79 30.82 9.33
CA ALA A 35 18.89 30.06 10.58
C ALA A 35 17.66 29.22 10.93
N PRO A 36 16.40 29.71 10.84
CA PRO A 36 15.22 28.87 11.10
C PRO A 36 15.06 27.75 10.07
N PHE A 37 15.40 27.99 8.79
CA PHE A 37 15.36 26.98 7.73
C PHE A 37 16.42 25.89 7.93
N LEU A 38 17.62 26.27 8.37
CA LEU A 38 18.70 25.35 8.75
C LEU A 38 18.34 24.56 10.02
N CYS A 39 17.74 25.21 11.03
CA CYS A 39 17.37 24.58 12.29
C CYS A 39 16.26 23.52 12.12
N GLU A 40 15.35 23.70 11.16
CA GLU A 40 14.30 22.71 10.84
C GLU A 40 14.80 21.59 9.92
N ALA A 41 15.81 21.85 9.09
CA ALA A 41 16.44 20.86 8.21
C ALA A 41 17.47 19.95 8.94
N LEU A 42 18.15 20.46 9.97
CA LEU A 42 19.21 19.75 10.71
C LEU A 42 18.75 18.47 11.47
N PRO A 43 17.55 18.41 12.09
CA PRO A 43 17.05 17.21 12.76
C PRO A 43 16.77 16.07 11.78
N SER A 44 16.16 16.38 10.63
CA SER A 44 15.89 15.40 9.57
C SER A 44 17.19 14.88 8.96
N SER A 45 18.15 15.78 8.73
CA SER A 45 19.46 15.42 8.17
C SER A 45 20.30 14.57 9.13
N ARG A 46 20.32 14.87 10.43
CA ARG A 46 21.00 14.03 11.44
C ARG A 46 20.39 12.63 11.55
N THR A 47 19.07 12.51 11.62
CA THR A 47 18.41 11.21 11.73
C THR A 47 18.60 10.37 10.46
N LEU A 48 18.51 10.98 9.28
CA LEU A 48 18.78 10.30 8.01
C LEU A 48 20.24 9.86 7.89
N LEU A 49 21.18 10.70 8.32
CA LEU A 49 22.62 10.38 8.28
C LEU A 49 22.98 9.28 9.28
N VAL A 50 22.36 9.26 10.46
CA VAL A 50 22.50 8.17 11.44
C VAL A 50 21.93 6.86 10.89
N ILE A 51 20.74 6.87 10.28
CA ILE A 51 20.15 5.67 9.65
C ILE A 51 21.02 5.19 8.48
N CYS A 52 21.52 6.09 7.65
CA CYS A 52 22.40 5.78 6.54
C CYS A 52 23.70 5.12 7.04
N CYS A 53 24.36 5.71 8.03
CA CYS A 53 25.60 5.16 8.59
C CYS A 53 25.35 3.79 9.24
N HIS A 54 24.24 3.64 9.97
CA HIS A 54 23.84 2.36 10.57
C HIS A 54 23.61 1.26 9.52
N VAL A 55 22.94 1.59 8.41
CA VAL A 55 22.68 0.65 7.31
C VAL A 55 23.96 0.27 6.55
N ASN A 56 24.89 1.21 6.34
CA ASN A 56 26.16 0.91 5.66
C ASN A 56 27.07 -0.02 6.50
N LEU A 57 27.05 0.13 7.83
CA LEU A 57 27.89 -0.65 8.73
C LEU A 57 27.29 -2.01 9.13
N ARG A 58 25.96 -2.13 9.26
CA ARG A 58 25.28 -3.36 9.70
C ARG A 58 24.55 -4.11 8.59
N GLY A 59 24.49 -3.55 7.38
CA GLY A 59 23.72 -4.07 6.27
C GLY A 59 22.20 -3.81 6.41
N ARG A 60 21.46 -3.88 5.30
CA ARG A 60 19.99 -3.76 5.33
C ARG A 60 19.37 -5.07 5.84
N HIS A 61 18.57 -4.99 6.89
CA HIS A 61 17.70 -6.09 7.31
C HIS A 61 16.61 -6.32 6.26
N SER A 62 16.81 -7.31 5.38
CA SER A 62 15.98 -7.56 4.21
C SER A 62 14.58 -8.13 4.52
N LYS A 63 14.37 -8.71 5.71
CA LYS A 63 13.11 -9.35 6.13
C LYS A 63 12.57 -8.90 7.49
N GLY A 64 13.22 -7.94 8.16
CA GLY A 64 12.90 -7.58 9.56
C GLY A 64 11.74 -6.60 9.74
N VAL A 65 11.32 -5.91 8.67
CA VAL A 65 10.24 -4.90 8.74
C VAL A 65 9.02 -5.41 7.99
N ALA A 66 7.90 -5.55 8.72
CA ALA A 66 6.61 -5.88 8.13
C ALA A 66 6.18 -4.75 7.17
N LYS A 67 5.94 -5.09 5.91
CA LYS A 67 5.53 -4.11 4.89
C LYS A 67 4.04 -3.85 5.01
N THR A 68 3.66 -2.58 5.09
CA THR A 68 2.25 -2.17 5.04
C THR A 68 1.69 -2.36 3.62
N VAL A 69 0.40 -2.73 3.53
CA VAL A 69 -0.27 -2.96 2.25
C VAL A 69 -0.60 -1.61 1.61
N THR A 70 0.16 -1.25 0.59
CA THR A 70 -0.08 -0.04 -0.21
C THR A 70 -1.06 -0.32 -1.35
N LYS A 71 -1.63 0.74 -1.95
CA LYS A 71 -2.60 0.63 -3.05
C LYS A 71 -2.13 -0.25 -4.22
N GLN A 72 -0.83 -0.29 -4.50
CA GLN A 72 -0.24 -1.12 -5.56
C GLN A 72 -0.32 -2.64 -5.29
N ARG A 73 -0.43 -3.05 -4.02
CA ARG A 73 -0.30 -4.45 -3.59
C ARG A 73 -1.63 -5.04 -3.12
N VAL A 74 -2.73 -4.29 -3.22
CA VAL A 74 -4.02 -4.69 -2.64
C VAL A 74 -4.55 -5.98 -3.28
N GLU A 75 -4.51 -6.10 -4.61
CA GLU A 75 -4.99 -7.31 -5.31
C GLU A 75 -4.10 -8.53 -5.03
N SER A 76 -2.77 -8.36 -5.07
CA SER A 76 -1.85 -9.46 -4.77
C SER A 76 -1.96 -9.93 -3.32
N HIS A 77 -2.21 -9.02 -2.37
CA HIS A 77 -2.43 -9.39 -0.97
C HIS A 77 -3.76 -10.13 -0.81
N PHE A 78 -4.82 -9.66 -1.48
CA PHE A 78 -6.11 -10.35 -1.49
C PHE A 78 -6.02 -11.79 -2.00
N ASP A 79 -5.29 -12.03 -3.10
CA ASP A 79 -5.06 -13.39 -3.61
C ASP A 79 -4.25 -14.26 -2.64
N LEU A 80 -3.34 -13.67 -1.86
CA LEU A 80 -2.52 -14.38 -0.89
C LEU A 80 -3.34 -14.84 0.32
N GLU A 81 -4.18 -13.95 0.84
CA GLU A 81 -5.14 -14.25 1.91
C GLU A 81 -6.18 -15.29 1.45
N LEU A 82 -6.74 -15.12 0.25
CA LEU A 82 -7.70 -16.07 -0.32
C LEU A 82 -7.10 -17.48 -0.43
N ARG A 83 -5.86 -17.57 -0.91
CA ARG A 83 -5.16 -18.84 -1.04
C ARG A 83 -4.85 -19.47 0.33
N ALA A 84 -4.54 -18.66 1.34
CA ALA A 84 -4.36 -19.14 2.71
C ALA A 84 -5.67 -19.69 3.28
N SER A 85 -6.78 -18.97 3.17
CA SER A 85 -8.11 -19.41 3.62
C SER A 85 -8.54 -20.73 2.98
N VAL A 86 -8.36 -20.86 1.65
CA VAL A 86 -8.66 -22.10 0.92
C VAL A 86 -7.79 -23.26 1.42
N MET A 87 -6.52 -23.01 1.70
CA MET A 87 -5.61 -24.05 2.23
C MET A 87 -6.04 -24.52 3.62
N HIS A 88 -6.53 -23.63 4.49
CA HIS A 88 -7.06 -24.00 5.80
C HIS A 88 -8.30 -24.88 5.66
N ASP A 89 -9.28 -24.47 4.84
CA ASP A 89 -10.49 -25.27 4.62
C ASP A 89 -10.20 -26.66 4.04
N ILE A 90 -9.20 -26.78 3.15
CA ILE A 90 -8.80 -28.08 2.57
C ILE A 90 -8.23 -29.02 3.65
N VAL A 91 -7.47 -28.49 4.61
CA VAL A 91 -6.86 -29.29 5.68
C VAL A 91 -7.93 -29.86 6.61
N ASP A 92 -8.97 -29.09 6.91
CA ASP A 92 -10.06 -29.48 7.80
C ASP A 92 -11.03 -30.48 7.14
N MET A 93 -11.19 -30.42 5.81
CA MET A 93 -12.07 -31.31 5.06
C MET A 93 -11.46 -32.67 4.69
N MET A 94 -10.12 -32.83 4.75
CA MET A 94 -9.44 -34.05 4.30
C MET A 94 -8.93 -34.91 5.48
N PRO A 95 -9.12 -36.24 5.45
CA PRO A 95 -8.54 -37.13 6.45
C PRO A 95 -7.01 -37.29 6.30
N GLU A 96 -6.34 -37.69 7.38
CA GLU A 96 -4.89 -37.85 7.48
C GLU A 96 -4.36 -38.85 6.43
N GLY A 97 -3.45 -38.42 5.54
CA GLY A 97 -2.74 -39.32 4.61
C GLY A 97 -2.70 -38.91 3.13
N ILE A 98 -3.58 -38.01 2.66
CA ILE A 98 -3.67 -37.63 1.22
C ILE A 98 -3.48 -36.11 0.98
N LYS A 99 -3.13 -35.35 2.03
CA LYS A 99 -3.28 -33.88 2.09
C LYS A 99 -2.44 -33.10 1.06
N GLN A 100 -1.15 -33.41 0.88
CA GLN A 100 -0.26 -32.55 0.09
C GLN A 100 -0.46 -32.64 -1.43
N ASN A 101 -0.68 -33.84 -1.98
CA ASN A 101 -0.77 -34.04 -3.43
C ASN A 101 -2.04 -33.42 -4.03
N LYS A 102 -3.17 -33.48 -3.31
CA LYS A 102 -4.45 -32.95 -3.80
C LYS A 102 -4.60 -31.44 -3.59
N ALA A 103 -3.96 -30.86 -2.55
CA ALA A 103 -4.06 -29.44 -2.27
C ALA A 103 -3.62 -28.56 -3.46
N ARG A 104 -2.52 -28.93 -4.13
CA ARG A 104 -2.03 -28.20 -5.30
C ARG A 104 -3.01 -28.25 -6.48
N THR A 105 -3.62 -29.41 -6.73
CA THR A 105 -4.60 -29.61 -7.81
C THR A 105 -5.89 -28.83 -7.56
N ILE A 106 -6.38 -28.77 -6.31
CA ILE A 106 -7.57 -27.98 -5.95
C ILE A 106 -7.34 -26.49 -6.21
N LEU A 107 -6.14 -25.98 -5.91
CA LEU A 107 -5.78 -24.59 -6.17
C LEU A 107 -5.67 -24.27 -7.68
N GLN A 108 -5.29 -25.25 -8.49
CA GLN A 108 -5.35 -25.13 -9.96
C GLN A 108 -6.80 -25.03 -10.42
N HIS A 109 -7.69 -25.88 -9.90
CA HIS A 109 -9.12 -25.82 -10.20
C HIS A 109 -9.76 -24.48 -9.79
N LEU A 110 -9.36 -23.90 -8.65
CA LEU A 110 -9.83 -22.57 -8.24
C LEU A 110 -9.39 -21.48 -9.23
N SER A 111 -8.15 -21.56 -9.72
CA SER A 111 -7.62 -20.61 -10.71
C SER A 111 -8.33 -20.74 -12.05
N GLU A 112 -8.69 -21.97 -12.44
CA GLU A 112 -9.43 -22.24 -13.68
C GLU A 112 -10.91 -21.82 -13.55
N ALA A 113 -11.56 -22.14 -12.43
CA ALA A 113 -12.93 -21.71 -12.17
C ALA A 113 -13.08 -20.18 -12.22
N TRP A 114 -12.08 -19.43 -11.72
CA TRP A 114 -12.04 -17.97 -11.86
C TRP A 114 -11.91 -17.50 -13.31
N ARG A 115 -11.13 -18.21 -14.15
CA ARG A 115 -11.02 -17.92 -15.59
C ARG A 115 -12.33 -18.20 -16.31
N CYS A 116 -12.95 -19.34 -16.06
CA CYS A 116 -14.25 -19.70 -16.62
C CYS A 116 -15.33 -18.68 -16.24
N TRP A 117 -15.35 -18.21 -14.98
CA TRP A 117 -16.27 -17.17 -14.53
C TRP A 117 -16.10 -15.87 -15.32
N LYS A 118 -14.86 -15.37 -15.50
CA LYS A 118 -14.59 -14.15 -16.28
C LYS A 118 -14.97 -14.30 -17.77
N ALA A 119 -14.88 -15.50 -18.32
CA ALA A 119 -15.25 -15.79 -19.71
C ALA A 119 -16.75 -16.11 -19.88
N ASN A 120 -17.54 -16.14 -18.80
CA ASN A 120 -18.94 -16.55 -18.78
C ASN A 120 -19.18 -17.96 -19.36
N ILE A 121 -18.26 -18.89 -19.07
CA ILE A 121 -18.35 -20.30 -19.47
C ILE A 121 -18.74 -21.12 -18.23
N PRO A 122 -19.73 -22.05 -18.32
CA PRO A 122 -20.07 -22.91 -17.21
C PRO A 122 -18.88 -23.80 -16.84
N TRP A 123 -18.45 -23.72 -15.58
CA TRP A 123 -17.41 -24.58 -15.05
C TRP A 123 -18.02 -25.81 -14.40
N LYS A 124 -17.67 -27.00 -14.91
CA LYS A 124 -18.08 -28.29 -14.32
C LYS A 124 -16.98 -29.31 -14.56
N VAL A 125 -16.46 -29.92 -13.50
CA VAL A 125 -15.39 -30.92 -13.57
C VAL A 125 -15.98 -32.30 -13.30
N PRO A 126 -15.88 -33.26 -14.24
CA PRO A 126 -16.34 -34.62 -13.98
C PRO A 126 -15.43 -35.31 -12.94
N GLY A 127 -16.02 -36.02 -11.97
CA GLY A 127 -15.30 -36.80 -10.98
C GLY A 127 -14.76 -36.03 -9.77
N LEU A 128 -15.10 -34.75 -9.61
CA LEU A 128 -14.76 -33.97 -8.42
C LEU A 128 -15.75 -34.26 -7.27
N PRO A 129 -15.30 -34.39 -6.01
CA PRO A 129 -16.22 -34.53 -4.88
C PRO A 129 -17.01 -33.23 -4.64
N ILE A 130 -18.32 -33.37 -4.43
CA ILE A 130 -19.28 -32.27 -4.25
C ILE A 130 -18.85 -31.24 -3.18
N PRO A 131 -18.28 -31.62 -2.01
CA PRO A 131 -17.84 -30.65 -1.01
C PRO A 131 -16.76 -29.70 -1.52
N ILE A 132 -15.85 -30.19 -2.38
CA ILE A 132 -14.77 -29.38 -2.96
C ILE A 132 -15.33 -28.43 -4.02
N GLU A 133 -16.26 -28.90 -4.84
CA GLU A 133 -16.95 -28.08 -5.85
C GLU A 133 -17.67 -26.89 -5.19
N ASN A 134 -18.49 -27.16 -4.16
CA ASN A 134 -19.21 -26.13 -3.43
C ASN A 134 -18.28 -25.13 -2.72
N MET A 135 -17.14 -25.61 -2.21
CA MET A 135 -16.10 -24.74 -1.64
C MET A 135 -15.52 -23.80 -2.69
N ILE A 136 -15.15 -24.31 -3.87
CA ILE A 136 -14.60 -23.49 -4.96
C ILE A 136 -15.62 -22.45 -5.41
N LEU A 137 -16.88 -22.86 -5.62
CA LEU A 137 -17.96 -21.94 -6.04
C LEU A 137 -18.18 -20.82 -5.03
N ARG A 138 -18.12 -21.11 -3.72
CA ARG A 138 -18.19 -20.09 -2.66
C ARG A 138 -17.07 -19.06 -2.79
N TYR A 139 -15.82 -19.51 -2.93
CA TYR A 139 -14.67 -18.62 -3.02
C TYR A 139 -14.62 -17.82 -4.33
N VAL A 140 -15.01 -18.44 -5.45
CA VAL A 140 -15.16 -17.75 -6.73
C VAL A 140 -16.23 -16.65 -6.63
N LYS A 141 -17.37 -16.95 -5.99
CA LYS A 141 -18.40 -15.94 -5.74
C LYS A 141 -17.89 -14.80 -4.85
N MET A 142 -17.21 -15.10 -3.76
CA MET A 142 -16.65 -14.08 -2.87
C MET A 142 -15.65 -13.17 -3.60
N LYS A 143 -14.79 -13.75 -4.44
CA LYS A 143 -13.85 -12.99 -5.29
C LYS A 143 -14.59 -12.17 -6.35
N ALA A 144 -15.66 -12.69 -6.95
CA ALA A 144 -16.51 -11.97 -7.90
C ALA A 144 -17.21 -10.75 -7.27
N ASP A 145 -17.74 -10.91 -6.06
CA ASP A 145 -18.38 -9.84 -5.31
C ASP A 145 -17.36 -8.73 -4.99
N TRP A 146 -16.15 -9.08 -4.53
CA TRP A 146 -15.06 -8.13 -4.32
C TRP A 146 -14.64 -7.40 -5.61
N TRP A 147 -14.50 -8.12 -6.72
CA TRP A 147 -14.13 -7.57 -8.02
C TRP A 147 -15.16 -6.54 -8.51
N THR A 148 -16.43 -6.91 -8.43
CA THR A 148 -17.56 -6.08 -8.88
C THR A 148 -17.70 -4.83 -8.02
N ASN A 149 -17.59 -4.96 -6.69
CA ASN A 149 -17.61 -3.83 -5.76
C ASN A 149 -16.46 -2.86 -6.00
N THR A 150 -15.25 -3.38 -6.27
CA THR A 150 -14.08 -2.55 -6.60
C THR A 150 -14.29 -1.80 -7.92
N ALA A 151 -14.85 -2.46 -8.94
CA ALA A 151 -15.18 -1.82 -10.21
C ALA A 151 -16.23 -0.71 -10.03
N HIS A 152 -17.28 -0.95 -9.25
CA HIS A 152 -18.29 0.07 -8.93
C HIS A 152 -17.70 1.26 -8.17
N TYR A 153 -16.87 1.00 -7.17
CA TYR A 153 -16.18 2.04 -6.40
C TYR A 153 -15.30 2.91 -7.30
N ASN A 154 -14.53 2.29 -8.19
CA ASN A 154 -13.68 3.01 -9.15
C ASN A 154 -14.51 3.81 -10.15
N ARG A 155 -15.62 3.25 -10.64
CA ARG A 155 -16.54 3.94 -11.56
C ARG A 155 -17.14 5.18 -10.92
N GLU A 156 -17.58 5.08 -9.66
CA GLU A 156 -18.17 6.20 -8.93
C GLU A 156 -17.14 7.30 -8.61
N ARG A 157 -15.89 6.91 -8.32
CA ARG A 157 -14.78 7.86 -8.16
C ARG A 157 -14.51 8.68 -9.42
N ILE A 158 -14.41 8.00 -10.56
CA ILE A 158 -14.19 8.65 -11.86
C ILE A 158 -15.38 9.57 -12.18
N ARG A 159 -16.61 9.13 -11.92
CA ARG A 159 -17.83 9.94 -12.12
C ARG A 159 -17.80 11.24 -11.31
N ARG A 160 -17.23 11.22 -10.10
CA ARG A 160 -17.07 12.39 -9.22
C ARG A 160 -15.86 13.27 -9.55
N GLY A 161 -15.10 12.94 -10.60
CA GLY A 161 -13.92 13.70 -11.02
C GLY A 161 -12.69 13.49 -10.12
N ALA A 162 -12.69 12.48 -9.25
CA ALA A 162 -11.49 12.11 -8.49
C ALA A 162 -10.49 11.42 -9.42
N THR A 163 -9.23 11.85 -9.40
CA THR A 163 -8.16 11.25 -10.21
C THR A 163 -7.94 9.77 -9.84
N GLY A 164 -7.72 8.97 -10.89
CA GLY A 164 -7.34 7.56 -10.82
C GLY A 164 -5.87 7.35 -10.54
#